data_AF-Q9FTC6-F1
#
_entry.id   AF-Q9FTC6-F1
#
_cell.length_a   1.000
_cell.length_b   1.000
_cell.length_c   1.000
_cell.angle_alpha   90.00
_cell.angle_beta   90.00
_cell.angle_gamma   90.00
#
_symmetry.space_group_name_H-M   'P 1'
#
loop_
_entity.id
_entity.type
_entity.pdbx_description
1 polymer ?
#
loop_
_entity_poly.entity_id
_entity_poly.type
_entity_poly.pdbx_seq_one_letter_code
_entity_poly.pdbx_strand_id
1 'polypeptide(L)'
;DEHGEVVAEIRRSDLEPYLGLHYPATDIPQASRFLFMKNRVRMIADCFSPPVKVIQSKDLPQPVSLAGSTLRAPHGCHAQYMGNMGSIASLVMAVVINDNDEDFNGRGYQQKGRKLWGLVVCHHTTPRAVPFPLRSACEFLMQVFGLQLNMEVELAAQMREKHILRTQTLLCDMLLRDAPIGIVTQSPNI
;
A
#
# COMPACT_ATOMS: atom_id res chain seq x y z
N ASP A 1 -3.90 5.22 10.79
CA ASP A 1 -2.72 5.09 11.69
C ASP A 1 -1.46 4.59 10.95
N GLU A 2 -1.54 4.36 9.64
CA GLU A 2 -0.37 4.16 8.76
C GLU A 2 0.46 2.89 9.02
N HIS A 3 0.02 1.99 9.91
CA HIS A 3 0.62 0.67 10.09
C HIS A 3 0.27 -0.26 8.92
N GLY A 4 1.01 -1.35 8.75
CA GLY A 4 0.79 -2.31 7.66
C GLY A 4 0.27 -3.66 8.16
N GLU A 5 -0.46 -4.37 7.29
CA GLU A 5 -0.92 -5.74 7.51
C GLU A 5 -0.59 -6.57 6.26
N VAL A 6 -0.17 -7.82 6.45
CA VAL A 6 -0.02 -8.78 5.35
C VAL A 6 -1.38 -9.43 5.07
N VAL A 7 -2.09 -8.94 4.06
CA VAL A 7 -3.47 -9.37 3.72
C VAL A 7 -3.53 -10.58 2.79
N ALA A 8 -2.44 -10.90 2.09
CA ALA A 8 -2.34 -12.04 1.19
C ALA A 8 -0.87 -12.46 1.04
N GLU A 9 -0.61 -13.76 0.94
CA GLU A 9 0.74 -14.31 0.80
C GLU A 9 0.75 -15.59 -0.05
N ILE A 10 1.79 -15.73 -0.87
CA ILE A 10 2.22 -17.01 -1.43
C ILE A 10 3.71 -17.17 -1.16
N ARG A 11 4.09 -18.30 -0.58
CA ARG A 11 5.47 -18.55 -0.13
C ARG A 11 5.93 -19.96 -0.46
N ARG A 12 7.24 -20.17 -0.34
CA ARG A 12 7.84 -21.51 -0.31
C ARG A 12 7.35 -22.23 0.96
N SER A 13 7.01 -23.52 0.86
CA SER A 13 6.29 -24.27 1.91
C SER A 13 7.08 -24.43 3.21
N ASP A 14 8.40 -24.39 3.15
CA ASP A 14 9.35 -24.51 4.25
C ASP A 14 9.59 -23.22 5.05
N LEU A 15 9.05 -22.06 4.62
CA LEU A 15 9.20 -20.80 5.34
C LEU A 15 8.07 -20.59 6.36
N GLU A 16 8.27 -19.73 7.36
CA GLU A 16 7.15 -19.33 8.22
C GLU A 16 6.22 -18.35 7.48
N PRO A 17 4.88 -18.44 7.66
CA PRO A 17 3.95 -17.52 7.04
C PRO A 17 3.96 -16.16 7.75
N TYR A 18 3.79 -15.09 6.98
CA TYR A 18 3.58 -13.73 7.51
C TYR A 18 2.15 -13.25 7.38
N LEU A 19 1.27 -14.01 6.74
CA LEU A 19 -0.15 -13.69 6.59
C LEU A 19 -0.83 -13.31 7.93
N GLY A 20 -1.52 -12.17 7.96
CA GLY A 20 -2.23 -11.66 9.14
C GLY A 20 -1.35 -10.95 10.17
N LEU A 21 -0.02 -10.88 9.98
CA LEU A 21 0.84 -10.10 10.86
C LEU A 21 0.71 -8.60 10.56
N HIS A 22 0.68 -7.81 11.63
CA HIS A 22 0.72 -6.36 11.60
C HIS A 22 2.12 -5.82 11.90
N TYR A 23 2.50 -4.77 11.20
CA TYR A 23 3.81 -4.13 11.31
C TYR A 23 3.65 -2.64 11.61
N PRO A 24 4.47 -2.07 12.52
CA PRO A 24 4.34 -0.68 12.91
C PRO A 24 4.62 0.26 11.74
N ALA A 25 3.98 1.44 11.76
CA ALA A 25 4.15 2.45 10.71
C ALA A 25 5.62 2.89 10.52
N THR A 26 6.42 2.81 11.58
CA THR A 26 7.83 3.18 11.62
C THR A 26 8.74 2.30 10.77
N ASP A 27 8.32 1.07 10.43
CA ASP A 27 9.13 0.16 9.61
C ASP A 27 9.31 0.68 8.17
N ILE A 28 8.34 1.46 7.69
CA ILE A 28 8.40 2.15 6.40
C ILE A 28 8.18 3.65 6.65
N PRO A 29 9.25 4.45 6.82
CA PRO A 29 9.14 5.88 7.06
C PRO A 29 8.34 6.61 5.97
N GLN A 30 7.65 7.69 6.32
CA GLN A 30 6.84 8.49 5.38
C GLN A 30 7.63 8.94 4.13
N ALA A 31 8.90 9.32 4.29
CA ALA A 31 9.77 9.66 3.16
C ALA A 31 9.94 8.50 2.15
N SER A 32 10.03 7.26 2.64
CA SER A 32 10.09 6.06 1.79
C SER A 32 8.78 5.81 1.07
N ARG A 33 7.64 5.98 1.74
CA ARG A 33 6.29 5.88 1.14
C ARG A 33 6.11 6.90 0.01
N PHE A 34 6.53 8.14 0.25
CA PHE A 34 6.52 9.18 -0.77
C PHE A 34 7.44 8.86 -1.95
N LEU A 35 8.61 8.27 -1.69
CA LEU A 35 9.49 7.82 -2.77
C LEU A 35 8.87 6.69 -3.60
N PHE A 36 8.06 5.80 -3.00
CA PHE A 36 7.33 4.76 -3.74
C PHE A 36 6.24 5.33 -4.66
N MET A 37 5.68 6.50 -4.34
CA MET A 37 4.77 7.21 -5.25
C MET A 37 5.47 7.71 -6.51
N LYS A 38 6.77 8.03 -6.42
CA LYS A 38 7.59 8.47 -7.57
C LYS A 38 8.27 7.30 -8.29
N ASN A 39 8.79 6.34 -7.53
CA ASN A 39 9.54 5.19 -8.02
C ASN A 39 8.81 3.92 -7.62
N ARG A 40 7.99 3.41 -8.53
CA ARG A 40 7.00 2.36 -8.23
C ARG A 40 7.61 0.99 -8.01
N VAL A 41 8.84 0.75 -8.44
CA VAL A 41 9.53 -0.53 -8.28
C VAL A 41 10.91 -0.32 -7.68
N ARG A 42 11.22 -1.08 -6.63
CA ARG A 42 12.53 -1.05 -5.97
C ARG A 42 13.04 -2.47 -5.76
N MET A 43 14.28 -2.70 -6.15
CA MET A 43 14.96 -3.98 -5.96
C MET A 43 16.19 -3.79 -5.08
N ILE A 44 16.40 -4.72 -4.15
CA ILE A 44 17.67 -4.92 -3.45
C ILE A 44 18.10 -6.35 -3.75
N ALA A 45 19.22 -6.51 -4.45
CA ALA A 45 19.70 -7.83 -4.84
C ALA A 45 20.32 -8.61 -3.68
N ASP A 46 20.95 -7.91 -2.73
CA ASP A 46 21.59 -8.46 -1.54
C ASP A 46 21.70 -7.36 -0.47
N CYS A 47 21.15 -7.58 0.73
CA CYS A 47 21.23 -6.64 1.84
C CYS A 47 22.60 -6.62 2.54
N PHE A 48 23.43 -7.67 2.37
CA PHE A 48 24.77 -7.76 2.95
C PHE A 48 25.87 -7.23 2.02
N SER A 49 25.53 -6.95 0.75
CA SER A 49 26.49 -6.37 -0.20
C SER A 49 26.95 -4.99 0.26
N PRO A 50 28.27 -4.73 0.33
CA PRO A 50 28.78 -3.43 0.72
C PRO A 50 28.37 -2.36 -0.30
N PRO A 51 27.91 -1.17 0.14
CA PRO A 51 27.52 -0.11 -0.77
C PRO A 51 28.76 0.48 -1.48
N VAL A 52 28.63 0.74 -2.77
CA VAL A 52 29.70 1.34 -3.58
C VAL A 52 29.56 2.86 -3.59
N LYS A 53 30.65 3.57 -3.28
CA LYS A 53 30.68 5.03 -3.24
C LYS A 53 30.62 5.62 -4.65
N VAL A 54 29.75 6.61 -4.85
CA VAL A 54 29.71 7.39 -6.09
C VAL A 54 30.84 8.43 -6.07
N ILE A 55 31.62 8.47 -7.15
CA ILE A 55 32.60 9.52 -7.40
C ILE A 55 31.91 10.66 -8.14
N GLN A 56 31.96 11.88 -7.60
CA GLN A 56 31.28 13.05 -8.12
C GLN A 56 32.23 14.26 -8.09
N SER A 57 31.97 15.27 -8.94
CA SER A 57 32.80 16.50 -8.95
C SER A 57 32.72 17.22 -7.60
N LYS A 58 33.84 17.83 -7.18
CA LYS A 58 33.89 18.70 -5.99
C LYS A 58 33.14 20.02 -6.18
N ASP A 59 32.88 20.41 -7.42
CA ASP A 59 32.19 21.66 -7.75
C ASP A 59 30.66 21.55 -7.57
N LEU A 60 30.14 20.35 -7.32
CA LEU A 60 28.73 20.15 -7.05
C LEU A 60 28.38 20.69 -5.65
N PRO A 61 27.35 21.57 -5.53
CA PRO A 61 26.98 22.15 -4.24
C PRO A 61 26.40 21.13 -3.26
N GLN A 62 25.95 19.98 -3.76
CA GLN A 62 25.39 18.89 -2.97
C GLN A 62 25.57 17.55 -3.69
N PRO A 63 25.50 16.41 -2.97
CA PRO A 63 25.56 15.10 -3.58
C PRO A 63 24.47 14.88 -4.64
N VAL A 64 24.80 14.10 -5.68
CA VAL A 64 23.83 13.73 -6.72
C VAL A 64 22.67 12.96 -6.09
N SER A 65 21.44 13.35 -6.43
CA SER A 65 20.25 12.62 -5.97
C SER A 65 20.12 11.29 -6.69
N LEU A 66 20.16 10.20 -5.93
CA LEU A 66 19.94 8.83 -6.44
C LEU A 66 18.50 8.36 -6.23
N ALA A 67 17.56 9.25 -5.89
CA ALA A 67 16.19 8.87 -5.55
C ALA A 67 15.51 8.00 -6.62
N GLY A 68 15.75 8.29 -7.90
CA GLY A 68 15.25 7.52 -9.04
C GLY A 68 16.20 6.46 -9.61
N SER A 69 17.37 6.25 -9.00
CA SER A 69 18.30 5.21 -9.45
C SER A 69 17.80 3.84 -9.05
N THR A 70 17.74 2.92 -10.03
CA THR A 70 17.35 1.52 -9.79
C THR A 70 18.38 0.72 -8.99
N LEU A 71 19.60 1.26 -8.84
CA LEU A 71 20.72 0.66 -8.11
C LEU A 71 21.00 1.36 -6.77
N ARG A 72 20.11 2.27 -6.32
CA ARG A 72 20.30 2.98 -5.06
C ARG A 72 20.39 2.00 -3.88
N ALA A 73 21.50 2.07 -3.15
CA ALA A 73 21.73 1.25 -1.97
C ALA A 73 20.63 1.44 -0.90
N PRO A 74 20.26 0.39 -0.14
CA PRO A 74 19.42 0.53 1.03
C PRO A 74 20.09 1.38 2.11
N HIS A 75 19.28 2.08 2.90
CA HIS A 75 19.75 2.67 4.15
C HIS A 75 20.14 1.54 5.13
N GLY A 76 21.19 1.74 5.93
CA GLY A 76 21.75 0.70 6.81
C GLY A 76 20.72 0.08 7.77
N CYS A 77 19.82 0.89 8.34
CA CYS A 77 18.71 0.39 9.17
C CYS A 77 17.83 -0.64 8.42
N HIS A 78 17.49 -0.37 7.16
CA HIS A 78 16.66 -1.28 6.37
C HIS A 78 17.45 -2.52 5.89
N ALA A 79 18.75 -2.37 5.59
CA ALA A 79 19.60 -3.52 5.30
C ALA A 79 19.70 -4.48 6.50
N GLN A 80 19.87 -3.94 7.71
CA GLN A 80 19.86 -4.74 8.94
C GLN A 80 18.49 -5.36 9.21
N TYR A 81 17.40 -4.61 8.99
CA TYR A 81 16.03 -5.14 9.09
C TYR A 81 15.83 -6.36 8.18
N MET A 82 16.26 -6.26 6.92
CA MET A 82 16.21 -7.37 5.97
C MET A 82 17.03 -8.58 6.46
N GLY A 83 18.24 -8.34 6.96
CA GLY A 83 19.08 -9.39 7.54
C GLY A 83 18.43 -10.08 8.72
N ASN A 84 17.81 -9.32 9.63
CA ASN A 84 17.10 -9.86 10.81
C ASN A 84 15.87 -10.68 10.42
N MET A 85 15.16 -10.28 9.34
CA MET A 85 13.98 -10.96 8.82
C MET A 85 14.33 -12.18 7.93
N GLY A 86 15.60 -12.37 7.57
CA GLY A 86 16.03 -13.43 6.64
C GLY A 86 15.70 -13.14 5.17
N SER A 87 15.35 -11.90 4.82
CA SER A 87 15.03 -11.47 3.45
C SER A 87 16.26 -10.91 2.76
N ILE A 88 17.20 -11.78 2.35
CA ILE A 88 18.49 -11.38 1.75
C ILE A 88 18.30 -10.50 0.50
N ALA A 89 17.34 -10.84 -0.35
CA ALA A 89 16.96 -10.01 -1.50
C ALA A 89 15.48 -9.60 -1.40
N SER A 90 15.16 -8.45 -1.97
CA SER A 90 13.78 -7.96 -2.04
C SER A 90 13.44 -7.28 -3.36
N LEU A 91 12.19 -7.44 -3.78
CA LEU A 91 11.56 -6.66 -4.84
C LEU A 91 10.25 -6.10 -4.28
N VAL A 92 10.16 -4.78 -4.20
CA VAL A 92 9.01 -4.06 -3.65
C VAL A 92 8.37 -3.23 -4.73
N MET A 93 7.05 -3.33 -4.85
CA MET A 93 6.28 -2.62 -5.86
C MET A 93 5.11 -1.88 -5.23
N ALA A 94 4.90 -0.65 -5.66
CA ALA A 94 3.87 0.23 -5.13
C ALA A 94 2.49 -0.08 -5.73
N VAL A 95 1.48 -0.22 -4.88
CA VAL A 95 0.07 -0.27 -5.27
C VAL A 95 -0.53 1.11 -5.06
N VAL A 96 -0.85 1.79 -6.15
CA VAL A 96 -1.36 3.17 -6.12
C VAL A 96 -2.79 3.16 -6.63
N ILE A 97 -3.69 3.77 -5.86
CA ILE A 97 -5.09 3.96 -6.24
C ILE A 97 -5.42 5.45 -6.29
N ASN A 98 -6.62 5.76 -6.78
CA ASN A 98 -7.14 7.12 -6.70
C ASN A 98 -7.53 7.44 -5.27
N ASP A 99 -7.27 8.67 -4.88
CA ASP A 99 -7.72 9.21 -3.62
C ASP A 99 -9.10 9.79 -3.83
N ASN A 100 -10.09 9.07 -3.34
CA ASN A 100 -11.50 9.47 -3.35
C ASN A 100 -11.89 10.14 -2.03
N ASP A 101 -10.94 10.36 -1.11
CA ASP A 101 -11.14 11.19 0.06
C ASP A 101 -11.14 12.65 -0.42
N GLU A 102 -12.26 13.07 -1.00
CA GLU A 102 -12.58 14.49 -1.10
C GLU A 102 -12.71 15.00 0.33
N ASP A 103 -11.63 15.61 0.84
CA ASP A 103 -11.74 16.51 1.97
C ASP A 103 -12.93 17.44 1.67
N PHE A 104 -13.98 17.32 2.48
CA PHE A 104 -15.15 18.22 2.52
C PHE A 104 -14.78 19.68 2.86
N ASN A 105 -13.49 20.03 2.79
CA ASN A 105 -12.91 21.35 2.99
C ASN A 105 -12.64 22.05 1.64
N GLY A 106 -13.66 22.09 0.78
CA GLY A 106 -13.94 23.25 -0.10
C GLY A 106 -12.79 23.95 -0.80
N ARG A 107 -11.84 23.23 -1.42
CA ARG A 107 -10.88 23.81 -2.38
C ARG A 107 -10.99 23.05 -3.68
N GLY A 108 -11.63 23.70 -4.65
CA GLY A 108 -12.34 23.04 -5.74
C GLY A 108 -11.48 22.33 -6.77
N TYR A 109 -12.15 21.57 -7.66
CA TYR A 109 -11.65 20.97 -8.91
C TYR A 109 -10.15 20.64 -8.91
N GLN A 110 -9.66 19.96 -7.88
CA GLN A 110 -8.33 19.40 -7.86
C GLN A 110 -8.43 17.95 -8.31
N GLN A 111 -7.60 17.58 -9.27
CA GLN A 111 -7.52 16.23 -9.82
C GLN A 111 -7.56 15.20 -8.69
N LYS A 112 -8.38 14.14 -8.83
CA LYS A 112 -8.39 13.00 -7.90
C LYS A 112 -6.95 12.71 -7.48
N GLY A 113 -6.67 12.86 -6.18
CA GLY A 113 -5.34 12.59 -5.64
C GLY A 113 -4.92 11.16 -5.97
N ARG A 114 -3.64 10.82 -5.84
CA ARG A 114 -3.22 9.42 -5.85
C ARG A 114 -2.70 9.09 -4.46
N LYS A 115 -3.09 7.94 -3.93
CA LYS A 115 -2.57 7.44 -2.65
C LYS A 115 -1.89 6.10 -2.80
N LEU A 116 -0.86 5.89 -1.98
CA LEU A 116 -0.22 4.59 -1.82
C LEU A 116 -1.17 3.72 -0.98
N TRP A 117 -1.88 2.80 -1.61
CA TRP A 117 -2.78 1.88 -0.90
C TRP A 117 -1.99 0.84 -0.11
N GLY A 118 -0.91 0.34 -0.72
CA GLY A 118 -0.08 -0.70 -0.12
C GLY A 118 1.12 -1.04 -1.01
N LEU A 119 1.79 -2.14 -0.66
CA LEU A 119 2.96 -2.64 -1.37
C LEU A 119 2.79 -4.13 -1.67
N VAL A 120 3.22 -4.55 -2.86
CA VAL A 120 3.53 -5.96 -3.11
C VAL A 120 5.01 -6.15 -2.83
N VAL A 121 5.32 -7.01 -1.86
CA VAL A 121 6.68 -7.25 -1.38
C VAL A 121 7.07 -8.69 -1.68
N CYS A 122 8.14 -8.88 -2.44
CA CYS A 122 8.73 -10.18 -2.69
C CYS A 122 10.03 -10.30 -1.90
N HIS A 123 10.21 -11.42 -1.21
CA HIS A 123 11.44 -11.77 -0.49
C HIS A 123 12.16 -12.94 -1.15
N HIS A 124 13.48 -12.98 -1.01
CA HIS A 124 14.27 -14.15 -1.33
C HIS A 124 15.30 -14.43 -0.23
N THR A 125 15.47 -15.72 0.09
CA THR A 125 16.40 -16.19 1.13
C THR A 125 17.86 -16.20 0.66
N THR A 126 18.13 -15.87 -0.61
CA THR A 126 19.46 -15.77 -1.20
C THR A 126 19.53 -14.53 -2.09
N PRO A 127 20.74 -14.04 -2.44
CA PRO A 127 20.86 -12.94 -3.38
C PRO A 127 20.11 -13.21 -4.69
N ARG A 128 19.40 -12.21 -5.21
CA ARG A 128 18.64 -12.33 -6.46
C ARG A 128 18.51 -10.99 -7.18
N ALA A 129 19.03 -10.94 -8.40
CA ALA A 129 18.83 -9.82 -9.30
C ALA A 129 17.74 -10.18 -10.34
N VAL A 130 16.73 -9.33 -10.46
CA VAL A 130 15.66 -9.45 -11.45
C VAL A 130 15.97 -8.54 -12.64
N PRO A 131 16.02 -9.07 -13.88
CA PRO A 131 16.26 -8.26 -15.07
C PRO A 131 15.27 -7.10 -15.21
N PHE A 132 15.74 -5.96 -15.70
CA PHE A 132 14.90 -4.76 -15.87
C PHE A 132 13.61 -5.00 -16.69
N PRO A 133 13.61 -5.76 -17.81
CA PRO A 133 12.38 -6.02 -18.55
C PRO A 133 11.28 -6.68 -17.71
N LEU A 134 11.66 -7.64 -16.86
CA LEU A 134 10.70 -8.30 -15.97
C LEU A 134 10.18 -7.34 -14.90
N ARG A 135 11.05 -6.48 -14.33
CA ARG A 135 10.63 -5.44 -13.38
C ARG A 135 9.65 -4.45 -14.01
N SER A 136 9.88 -4.07 -15.27
CA SER A 136 8.97 -3.18 -16.01
C SER A 136 7.62 -3.84 -16.31
N ALA A 137 7.61 -5.14 -16.66
CA ALA A 137 6.38 -5.90 -16.82
C ALA A 137 5.59 -5.99 -15.49
N CYS A 138 6.28 -6.22 -14.37
CA CYS A 138 5.65 -6.20 -13.05
C CYS A 138 5.12 -4.81 -12.68
N GLU A 139 5.83 -3.73 -13.03
CA GLU A 139 5.31 -2.36 -12.83
C GLU A 139 3.98 -2.16 -13.56
N PHE A 140 3.90 -2.60 -14.82
CA PHE A 140 2.65 -2.54 -15.58
C PHE A 140 1.54 -3.37 -14.93
N LEU A 141 1.85 -4.60 -14.48
CA LEU A 141 0.90 -5.43 -13.75
C LEU A 141 0.36 -4.73 -12.50
N MET A 142 1.20 -4.01 -11.75
CA MET A 142 0.78 -3.25 -10.56
C MET A 142 -0.12 -2.06 -10.90
N GLN A 143 0.01 -1.48 -12.09
CA GLN A 143 -0.92 -0.45 -12.56
C GLN A 143 -2.31 -1.05 -12.83
N VAL A 144 -2.37 -2.19 -13.52
CA VAL A 144 -3.63 -2.91 -13.76
C VAL A 144 -4.25 -3.36 -12.45
N PHE A 145 -3.45 -3.89 -11.53
CA PHE A 145 -3.89 -4.27 -10.19
C PHE A 145 -4.48 -3.09 -9.42
N GLY A 146 -3.80 -1.94 -9.42
CA GLY A 146 -4.30 -0.71 -8.78
C GLY A 146 -5.62 -0.22 -9.37
N LEU A 147 -5.81 -0.34 -10.69
CA LEU A 147 -7.08 0.01 -11.35
C LEU A 147 -8.23 -0.91 -10.91
N GLN A 148 -8.00 -2.23 -10.92
CA GLN A 148 -9.01 -3.19 -10.46
C GLN A 148 -9.35 -2.96 -8.99
N LEU A 149 -8.34 -2.76 -8.14
CA LEU A 149 -8.53 -2.49 -6.72
C LEU A 149 -9.33 -1.20 -6.50
N ASN A 150 -9.07 -0.15 -7.28
CA ASN A 150 -9.84 1.08 -7.20
C ASN A 150 -11.33 0.84 -7.51
N MET A 151 -11.63 0.03 -8.53
CA MET A 151 -13.00 -0.36 -8.86
C MET A 151 -13.67 -1.13 -7.71
N GLU A 152 -13.00 -2.12 -7.13
CA GLU A 152 -13.55 -2.89 -6.00
C GLU A 152 -13.82 -2.01 -4.77
N VAL A 153 -12.91 -1.08 -4.47
CA VAL A 153 -13.07 -0.13 -3.36
C VAL A 153 -14.26 0.81 -3.60
N GLU A 154 -14.41 1.32 -4.82
CA GLU A 154 -15.55 2.17 -5.20
C GLU A 154 -16.88 1.41 -5.13
N LEU A 155 -16.92 0.17 -5.62
CA LEU A 155 -18.11 -0.70 -5.52
C LEU A 155 -18.46 -1.00 -4.06
N ALA A 156 -17.47 -1.31 -3.22
CA ALA A 156 -17.68 -1.53 -1.79
C ALA A 156 -18.21 -0.28 -1.08
N ALA A 157 -17.73 0.92 -1.46
CA ALA A 157 -18.25 2.19 -0.95
C ALA A 157 -19.71 2.40 -1.34
N GLN A 158 -20.07 2.19 -2.62
CA GLN A 158 -21.46 2.29 -3.11
C GLN A 158 -22.39 1.29 -2.42
N MET A 159 -21.94 0.05 -2.21
CA MET A 159 -22.72 -0.96 -1.49
C MET A 159 -22.96 -0.55 -0.03
N ARG A 160 -21.95 0.01 0.65
CA ARG A 160 -22.10 0.54 2.01
C ARG A 160 -23.09 1.71 2.05
N GLU A 161 -22.99 2.67 1.13
CA GLU A 161 -23.91 3.81 1.07
C GLU A 161 -25.36 3.36 0.85
N LYS A 162 -25.58 2.44 -0.11
CA LYS A 162 -26.90 1.84 -0.35
C LYS A 162 -27.44 1.12 0.87
N HIS A 163 -26.59 0.40 1.60
CA HIS A 163 -26.99 -0.27 2.83
C HIS A 163 -27.38 0.74 3.92
N ILE A 164 -26.60 1.80 4.11
CA ILE A 164 -26.91 2.89 5.05
C ILE A 164 -28.24 3.54 4.71
N LEU A 165 -28.49 3.90 3.45
CA LEU A 165 -29.75 4.51 3.01
C LEU A 165 -30.96 3.62 3.26
N ARG A 166 -30.83 2.31 3.00
CA ARG A 166 -31.87 1.32 3.31
C ARG A 166 -32.14 1.26 4.81
N THR A 167 -31.10 1.20 5.64
CA THR A 167 -31.24 1.20 7.10
C THR A 167 -31.85 2.51 7.62
N GLN A 168 -31.47 3.67 7.06
CA GLN A 168 -32.08 4.95 7.43
C GLN A 168 -33.57 5.00 7.10
N THR A 169 -33.95 4.55 5.89
CA THR A 169 -35.37 4.48 5.48
C THR A 169 -36.15 3.54 6.42
N LEU A 170 -35.53 2.42 6.80
CA LEU A 170 -36.09 1.49 7.78
C LEU A 170 -36.36 2.15 9.12
N LEU A 171 -35.35 2.84 9.66
CA LEU A 171 -35.46 3.49 10.96
C LEU A 171 -36.49 4.62 10.93
N CYS A 172 -36.61 5.37 9.83
CA CYS A 172 -37.66 6.37 9.64
C CYS A 172 -39.06 5.75 9.65
N ASP A 173 -39.27 4.63 8.95
CA ASP A 173 -40.55 3.89 9.00
C ASP A 173 -40.89 3.42 10.42
N MET A 174 -39.90 2.89 11.14
CA MET A 174 -40.09 2.42 12.52
C MET A 174 -40.43 3.56 13.49
N LEU A 175 -39.86 4.75 13.31
CA LEU A 175 -40.14 5.93 14.14
C LEU A 175 -41.55 6.49 13.93
N LEU A 176 -42.16 6.27 12.76
CA LEU A 176 -43.53 6.70 12.46
C LEU A 176 -44.60 5.74 13.02
N ARG A 177 -44.22 4.65 13.68
CA ARG A 177 -45.16 3.71 14.29
C ARG A 177 -45.76 4.31 15.56
N ASP A 178 -47.09 4.30 15.67
CA ASP A 178 -47.87 4.94 16.74
C ASP A 178 -47.57 4.45 18.17
N ALA A 179 -46.89 3.29 18.33
CA ALA A 179 -46.54 2.74 19.63
C ALA A 179 -45.10 2.19 19.66
N PRO A 180 -44.32 2.38 20.76
CA PRO A 180 -42.97 1.84 20.90
C PRO A 180 -42.89 0.32 20.73
N ILE A 181 -43.98 -0.39 21.04
CA ILE A 181 -44.07 -1.85 20.87
C ILE A 181 -44.02 -2.25 19.39
N GLY A 182 -44.45 -1.38 18.49
CA GLY A 182 -44.45 -1.59 17.04
C GLY A 182 -43.05 -1.76 16.45
N ILE A 183 -42.00 -1.31 17.14
CA ILE A 183 -40.60 -1.52 16.76
C ILE A 183 -40.21 -3.00 16.89
N VAL A 184 -40.80 -3.73 17.84
CA VAL A 184 -40.48 -5.15 18.12
C VAL A 184 -41.53 -6.09 17.52
N THR A 185 -42.79 -5.66 17.43
CA THR A 185 -43.92 -6.51 17.01
C THR A 185 -44.25 -6.45 15.52
N GLN A 186 -43.85 -5.40 14.80
CA GLN A 186 -44.13 -5.24 13.37
C GLN A 186 -42.85 -5.43 12.53
N SER A 187 -42.99 -6.01 11.34
CA SER A 187 -41.87 -6.26 10.44
C SER A 187 -41.57 -5.07 9.52
N PRO A 188 -40.29 -4.72 9.32
CA PRO A 188 -39.11 -5.30 9.97
C PRO A 188 -38.95 -4.78 11.41
N ASN A 189 -38.35 -5.63 12.26
CA ASN A 189 -38.10 -5.39 13.68
C ASN A 189 -36.59 -5.31 13.96
N ILE A 190 -36.23 -4.99 15.21
CA ILE A 190 -34.86 -5.07 15.74
C ILE A 190 -34.49 -6.52 16.01
#